data_AF-A0A8B4RCA4-F1
#
_entry.id   AF-A0A8B4RCA4-F1
#
_cell.length_a   1.000
_cell.length_b   1.000
_cell.length_c   1.000
_cell.angle_alpha   90.00
_cell.angle_beta   90.00
_cell.angle_gamma   90.00
#
_symmetry.space_group_name_H-M   'P 1'
#
loop_
_entity.id
_entity.type
_entity.pdbx_description
1 polymer ?
#
loop_
_entity_poly.entity_id
_entity_poly.type
_entity_poly.pdbx_seq_one_letter_code
_entity_poly.pdbx_strand_id
1 'polypeptide(L)'
;MCLHKIFYTTEKIIKEYQEVSGDVFIRIKQKLLVCGFVASDQIPELLDDKFRKELEINLPNVKTWIEYNFGKTIGYAWLTNQMTKQEARNRAKRIILLSD
;
A
#
# COMPACT_ATOMS: atom_id res chain seq x y z
N MET A 1 -10.31 28.08 -17.78
CA MET A 1 -11.38 27.18 -17.26
C MET A 1 -11.17 25.82 -17.93
N CYS A 2 -10.88 24.67 -17.34
CA CYS A 2 -11.05 24.13 -15.99
C CYS A 2 -10.03 22.99 -15.79
N LEU A 3 -8.79 23.27 -15.37
CA LEU A 3 -7.80 22.23 -15.01
C LEU A 3 -7.45 22.22 -13.52
N HIS A 4 -7.90 23.21 -12.75
CA HIS A 4 -7.52 23.38 -11.35
C HIS A 4 -8.47 22.71 -10.34
N LYS A 5 -9.55 22.07 -10.78
CA LYS A 5 -10.59 21.57 -9.87
C LYS A 5 -10.43 20.11 -9.44
N ILE A 6 -9.50 19.36 -10.05
CA ILE A 6 -9.30 17.94 -9.74
C ILE A 6 -8.34 17.74 -8.55
N PHE A 7 -7.38 18.67 -8.35
CA PHE A 7 -6.40 18.56 -7.27
C PHE A 7 -6.94 18.88 -5.87
N TYR A 8 -8.01 19.68 -5.76
CA TYR A 8 -8.50 20.18 -4.47
C TYR A 8 -9.30 19.13 -3.67
N THR A 9 -9.83 18.11 -4.32
CA THR A 9 -10.69 17.10 -3.67
C THR A 9 -9.87 16.03 -2.94
N THR A 10 -8.69 15.68 -3.45
CA THR A 10 -7.79 14.69 -2.82
C THR A 10 -7.25 15.20 -1.49
N GLU A 11 -6.91 16.49 -1.39
CA GLU A 11 -6.35 17.08 -0.16
C GLU A 11 -7.36 17.14 1.00
N LYS A 12 -8.65 17.35 0.73
CA LYS A 12 -9.70 17.30 1.76
C LYS A 12 -9.96 15.90 2.29
N ILE A 13 -9.95 14.89 1.40
CA ILE A 13 -10.03 13.48 1.81
C ILE A 13 -8.82 13.10 2.66
N ILE A 14 -7.65 13.70 2.44
CA ILE A 14 -6.46 13.42 3.27
C ILE A 14 -6.57 14.09 4.65
N LYS A 15 -7.12 15.33 4.72
CA LYS A 15 -7.25 16.09 5.98
C LYS A 15 -8.35 15.59 6.92
N GLU A 16 -9.54 15.23 6.43
CA GLU A 16 -10.62 14.67 7.28
C GLU A 16 -10.27 13.29 7.87
N TYR A 17 -9.22 12.62 7.37
CA TYR A 17 -8.78 11.31 7.84
C TYR A 17 -7.56 11.35 8.78
N GLN A 18 -6.90 12.50 8.94
CA GLN A 18 -5.81 12.65 9.93
C GLN A 18 -6.31 12.63 11.39
N GLU A 19 -7.61 12.86 11.63
CA GLU A 19 -8.23 12.80 12.97
C GLU A 19 -8.51 11.37 13.46
N VAL A 20 -8.42 10.35 12.57
CA VAL A 20 -8.61 8.93 12.92
C VAL A 20 -7.26 8.22 12.91
N SER A 21 -6.32 8.71 13.72
CA SER A 21 -4.93 8.24 13.78
C SER A 21 -4.73 6.86 14.46
N GLY A 22 -5.74 5.98 14.44
CA GLY A 22 -5.70 4.66 15.08
C GLY A 22 -5.67 3.47 14.11
N ASP A 23 -6.29 3.58 12.93
CA ASP A 23 -6.49 2.43 12.05
C ASP A 23 -5.37 2.25 11.02
N VAL A 24 -4.66 1.13 11.11
CA VAL A 24 -3.59 0.73 10.19
C VAL A 24 -4.11 0.61 8.75
N PHE A 25 -5.36 0.17 8.56
CA PHE A 25 -6.02 0.14 7.26
C PHE A 25 -6.05 1.50 6.57
N ILE A 26 -6.32 2.58 7.31
CA ILE A 26 -6.36 3.93 6.76
C ILE A 26 -4.96 4.37 6.35
N ARG A 27 -3.94 4.08 7.17
CA ARG A 27 -2.54 4.39 6.83
C ARG A 27 -2.08 3.66 5.57
N ILE A 28 -2.46 2.38 5.41
CA ILE A 28 -2.19 1.63 4.19
C ILE A 28 -2.89 2.26 3.01
N LYS A 29 -4.20 2.54 3.13
CA LYS A 29 -4.99 3.11 2.04
C LYS A 29 -4.40 4.46 1.59
N GLN A 30 -4.00 5.32 2.52
CA GLN A 30 -3.32 6.58 2.19
C GLN A 30 -1.98 6.36 1.48
N LYS A 31 -1.11 5.49 2.02
CA LYS A 31 0.18 5.17 1.37
C LYS A 31 -0.01 4.55 -0.01
N LEU A 32 -1.03 3.72 -0.19
CA LEU A 32 -1.40 3.16 -1.48
C LEU A 32 -1.91 4.25 -2.43
N LEU A 33 -2.75 5.18 -1.99
CA LEU A 33 -3.23 6.27 -2.84
C LEU A 33 -2.10 7.21 -3.27
N VAL A 34 -1.15 7.51 -2.37
CA VAL A 34 -0.04 8.44 -2.62
C VAL A 34 1.11 7.77 -3.39
N CYS A 35 1.55 6.59 -2.97
CA CYS A 35 2.74 5.92 -3.52
C CYS A 35 2.43 4.69 -4.41
N GLY A 36 1.18 4.23 -4.45
CA GLY A 36 0.77 3.04 -5.19
C GLY A 36 1.23 1.70 -4.60
N PHE A 37 2.03 1.73 -3.53
CA PHE A 37 2.72 0.58 -2.96
C PHE A 37 2.97 0.76 -1.47
N VAL A 38 2.76 -0.31 -0.71
CA VAL A 38 3.12 -0.39 0.71
C VAL A 38 3.74 -1.75 1.00
N ALA A 39 4.73 -1.79 1.89
CA ALA A 39 5.43 -3.01 2.27
C ALA A 39 5.46 -3.19 3.79
N SER A 40 5.77 -4.41 4.23
CA SER A 40 5.80 -4.81 5.63
C SER A 40 6.93 -4.18 6.42
N ASP A 41 7.92 -3.63 5.74
CA ASP A 41 8.92 -2.72 6.31
C ASP A 41 8.25 -1.54 7.05
N GLN A 42 7.15 -1.05 6.51
CA GLN A 42 6.41 0.08 7.08
C GLN A 42 5.23 -0.37 7.93
N ILE A 43 4.61 -1.51 7.57
CA ILE A 43 3.36 -1.99 8.19
C ILE A 43 3.45 -3.50 8.37
N PRO A 44 3.91 -3.98 9.55
CA PRO A 44 4.15 -5.39 9.78
C PRO A 44 2.86 -6.23 9.72
N GLU A 45 1.68 -5.63 9.86
CA GLU A 45 0.38 -6.31 9.68
C GLU A 45 0.17 -6.83 8.25
N LEU A 46 0.89 -6.31 7.26
CA LEU A 46 0.95 -6.92 5.92
C LEU A 46 1.64 -8.30 5.93
N LEU A 47 2.26 -8.73 7.03
CA LEU A 47 2.73 -10.11 7.23
C LEU A 47 1.62 -11.06 7.71
N ASP A 48 0.49 -10.53 8.17
CA ASP A 48 -0.65 -11.34 8.60
C ASP A 48 -1.58 -11.67 7.41
N ASP A 49 -2.00 -12.93 7.33
CA ASP A 49 -2.88 -13.42 6.26
C ASP A 49 -4.32 -12.92 6.38
N LYS A 50 -4.86 -12.82 7.61
CA LYS A 50 -6.22 -12.31 7.84
C LYS A 50 -6.29 -10.85 7.44
N PHE A 51 -5.29 -10.08 7.85
CA PHE A 51 -5.21 -8.67 7.53
C PHE A 51 -5.18 -8.40 6.03
N ARG A 52 -4.39 -9.18 5.26
CA ARG A 52 -4.36 -9.10 3.80
C ARG A 52 -5.71 -9.42 3.15
N LYS A 53 -6.37 -10.49 3.59
CA LYS A 53 -7.69 -10.87 3.08
C LYS A 53 -8.70 -9.76 3.32
N GLU A 54 -8.72 -9.19 4.51
CA GLU A 54 -9.58 -8.06 4.84
C GLU A 54 -9.27 -6.84 3.97
N LEU A 55 -7.99 -6.61 3.66
CA LEU A 55 -7.57 -5.51 2.80
C LEU A 55 -8.01 -5.68 1.35
N GLU A 56 -7.90 -6.88 0.80
CA GLU A 56 -8.39 -7.20 -0.56
C GLU A 56 -9.93 -7.17 -0.63
N ILE A 57 -10.63 -7.53 0.45
CA ILE A 57 -12.10 -7.39 0.53
C ILE A 57 -12.52 -5.92 0.55
N ASN A 58 -11.85 -5.10 1.35
CA ASN A 58 -12.17 -3.67 1.47
C ASN A 58 -11.76 -2.87 0.22
N LEU A 59 -10.74 -3.33 -0.51
CA LEU A 59 -10.15 -2.62 -1.63
C LEU A 59 -9.95 -3.58 -2.82
N PRO A 60 -10.93 -3.73 -3.72
CA PRO A 60 -10.84 -4.67 -4.85
C PRO A 60 -9.75 -4.30 -5.86
N ASN A 61 -9.31 -3.04 -5.86
CA ASN A 61 -8.23 -2.54 -6.71
C ASN A 61 -6.84 -2.67 -6.07
N VAL A 62 -6.77 -3.21 -4.85
CA VAL A 62 -5.51 -3.51 -4.16
C VAL A 62 -5.31 -5.01 -4.20
N LYS A 63 -4.09 -5.42 -4.50
CA LYS A 63 -3.66 -6.80 -4.30
C LYS A 63 -2.58 -6.85 -3.27
N THR A 64 -2.58 -7.94 -2.51
CA THR A 64 -1.53 -8.23 -1.55
C THR A 64 -0.72 -9.46 -2.00
N TRP A 65 0.55 -9.51 -1.60
CA TRP A 65 1.43 -10.63 -1.88
C TRP A 65 2.54 -10.70 -0.84
N ILE A 66 3.08 -11.89 -0.62
CA ILE A 66 4.28 -12.09 0.18
C ILE A 66 5.38 -12.52 -0.77
N GLU A 67 6.51 -11.81 -0.75
CA GLU A 67 7.74 -12.34 -1.34
C GLU A 67 8.65 -12.83 -0.22
N TYR A 68 9.16 -14.05 -0.38
CA TYR A 68 10.18 -14.62 0.48
C TYR A 68 11.47 -14.73 -0.32
N ASN A 69 12.57 -14.16 0.19
CA ASN A 69 13.87 -14.26 -0.44
C ASN A 69 15.00 -14.24 0.59
N PHE A 70 15.99 -15.15 0.45
CA PHE A 70 17.17 -15.26 1.32
C PHE A 70 16.88 -15.17 2.84
N GLY A 71 15.83 -15.84 3.33
CA GLY A 71 15.49 -15.82 4.76
C GLY A 71 14.74 -14.56 5.24
N LYS A 72 14.49 -13.60 4.36
CA LYS A 72 13.68 -12.40 4.62
C LYS A 72 12.31 -12.55 3.96
N THR A 73 11.26 -12.30 4.74
CA THR A 73 9.87 -12.28 4.26
C THR A 73 9.38 -10.86 4.21
N ILE A 74 8.89 -10.42 3.04
CA ILE A 74 8.27 -9.11 2.88
C ILE A 74 6.84 -9.26 2.37
N GLY A 75 5.89 -8.82 3.19
CA GLY A 75 4.50 -8.66 2.77
C GLY A 75 4.35 -7.31 2.08
N TYR A 76 3.68 -7.25 0.94
CA TYR A 76 3.44 -5.98 0.27
C TYR A 76 2.05 -5.94 -0.34
N ALA A 77 1.50 -4.74 -0.40
CA ALA A 77 0.25 -4.45 -1.10
C ALA A 77 0.50 -3.37 -2.15
N TRP A 78 -0.17 -3.50 -3.30
CA TRP A 78 -0.08 -2.53 -4.38
C TRP A 78 -1.44 -2.31 -5.03
N LEU A 79 -1.62 -1.11 -5.56
CA LEU A 79 -2.79 -0.82 -6.40
C LEU A 79 -2.55 -1.40 -7.78
N THR A 80 -3.40 -2.33 -8.21
CA THR A 80 -3.36 -2.90 -9.57
C THR A 80 -3.61 -1.85 -10.64
N ASN A 81 -4.29 -0.77 -10.28
CA ASN A 81 -4.54 0.38 -11.14
C ASN A 81 -3.30 1.27 -11.35
N GLN A 82 -2.34 1.26 -10.43
CA GLN A 82 -1.14 2.09 -10.52
C GLN A 82 0.12 1.30 -10.91
N MET A 83 0.20 0.01 -10.53
CA MET A 83 1.40 -0.78 -10.72
C MET A 83 1.08 -2.24 -11.04
N THR A 84 1.82 -2.82 -11.98
CA THR A 84 1.66 -4.24 -12.31
C THR A 84 2.25 -5.13 -11.22
N LYS A 85 1.80 -6.40 -11.16
CA LYS A 85 2.36 -7.39 -10.23
C LYS A 85 3.88 -7.54 -10.36
N GLN A 86 4.40 -7.45 -11.59
CA GLN A 86 5.82 -7.61 -11.87
C GLN A 86 6.64 -6.43 -11.34
N GLU A 87 6.17 -5.20 -11.52
CA GLU A 87 6.79 -4.01 -10.94
C GLU A 87 6.74 -4.03 -9.42
N ALA A 88 5.60 -4.43 -8.83
CA ALA A 88 5.45 -4.59 -7.38
C ALA A 88 6.48 -5.58 -6.82
N ARG A 89 6.63 -6.72 -7.50
CA ARG A 89 7.59 -7.75 -7.15
C ARG A 89 9.03 -7.26 -7.28
N ASN A 90 9.37 -6.54 -8.35
CA ASN A 90 10.70 -5.97 -8.53
C ASN A 90 11.02 -4.92 -7.44
N ARG A 91 10.04 -4.12 -7.02
CA ARG A 91 10.18 -3.20 -5.87
C ARG A 91 10.41 -3.97 -4.56
N ALA A 92 9.59 -4.99 -4.28
CA ALA A 92 9.75 -5.81 -3.08
C ALA A 92 11.13 -6.50 -3.02
N LYS A 93 11.60 -7.06 -4.14
CA LYS A 93 12.94 -7.65 -4.25
C LYS A 93 14.06 -6.64 -4.01
N ARG A 94 13.92 -5.41 -4.53
CA ARG A 94 14.89 -4.34 -4.25
C ARG A 94 14.92 -3.97 -2.78
N ILE A 95 13.77 -3.90 -2.10
CA ILE A 95 13.74 -3.63 -0.66
C ILE A 95 14.47 -4.74 0.10
N ILE A 96 14.19 -6.01 -0.22
CA ILE A 96 14.88 -7.14 0.41
C ILE A 96 16.41 -7.05 0.24
N LEU A 97 16.87 -6.70 -0.96
CA LEU A 97 18.29 -6.57 -1.29
C LEU A 97 18.96 -5.36 -0.60
N LEU A 98 18.21 -4.29 -0.34
CA LEU A 98 18.70 -3.08 0.33
C LEU A 98 18.60 -3.15 1.86
N SER A 99 17.91 -4.15 2.41
CA SER A 99 17.84 -4.40 3.85
C SER A 99 19.05 -5.19 4.39
N ASP A 100 20.19 -5.21 3.68
CA ASP A 100 21.47 -5.81 4.11
C ASP A 100 22.46 -4.76 4.61
#